data_AF-A0A495AJ88-F1
#
_entry.id   AF-A0A495AJ88-F1
#
_cell.length_a   1.000
_cell.length_b   1.000
_cell.length_c   1.000
_cell.angle_alpha   90.00
_cell.angle_beta   90.00
_cell.angle_gamma   90.00
#
_symmetry.space_group_name_H-M   'P 1'
#
loop_
_entity.id
_entity.type
_entity.pdbx_description
1 polymer ?
#
loop_
_entity_poly.entity_id
_entity_poly.type
_entity_poly.pdbx_seq_one_letter_code
_entity_poly.pdbx_strand_id
1 'polypeptide(L)'
;MTLDLFELLETCEKLADELIECSNRARQQTFYIRLADCLEAMELELEKPLPPYLIERLTAEKLIATRPQHIAGDSELLRQYCHALTRVLRDGGQAPEVHDALNGLLFELLNLLIEDLLTPRFERA
;
A
#
# COMPACT_ATOMS: atom_id res chain seq x y z
N MET A 1 -9.63 6.94 16.48
CA MET A 1 -9.84 5.52 16.12
C MET A 1 -8.61 5.12 15.33
N THR A 2 -7.83 4.16 15.83
CA THR A 2 -6.69 3.58 15.10
C THR A 2 -7.26 2.57 14.11
N LEU A 3 -7.00 2.77 12.82
CA LEU A 3 -7.39 1.82 11.78
C LEU A 3 -6.50 0.58 11.87
N ASP A 4 -7.06 -0.59 11.60
CA ASP A 4 -6.26 -1.80 11.48
C ASP A 4 -5.54 -1.91 10.13
N LEU A 5 -4.61 -2.87 10.00
CA LEU A 5 -3.83 -3.06 8.78
C LEU A 5 -4.70 -3.23 7.53
N PHE A 6 -5.83 -3.93 7.60
CA PHE A 6 -6.68 -4.16 6.43
C PHE A 6 -7.55 -2.96 6.10
N GLU A 7 -8.03 -2.23 7.10
CA GLU A 7 -8.71 -0.95 6.90
C GLU A 7 -7.77 0.09 6.26
N LEU A 8 -6.48 0.08 6.62
CA LEU A 8 -5.46 0.90 5.98
C LEU A 8 -5.24 0.49 4.51
N LEU A 9 -5.13 -0.82 4.22
CA LEU A 9 -4.98 -1.28 2.84
C LEU A 9 -6.19 -0.91 1.98
N GLU A 10 -7.41 -1.12 2.48
CA GLU A 10 -8.65 -0.73 1.79
C GLU A 10 -8.71 0.79 1.57
N THR A 11 -8.22 1.58 2.53
CA THR A 11 -8.14 3.04 2.39
C THR A 11 -7.15 3.44 1.29
N CYS A 12 -5.97 2.83 1.29
CA CYS A 12 -4.94 3.08 0.31
C CYS A 12 -5.41 2.66 -1.11
N GLU A 13 -6.13 1.55 -1.26
CA GLU A 13 -6.77 1.11 -2.52
C GLU A 13 -7.79 2.14 -3.03
N LYS A 14 -8.74 2.56 -2.18
CA LYS A 14 -9.74 3.58 -2.53
C LYS A 14 -9.11 4.91 -2.94
N LEU A 15 -8.06 5.35 -2.24
CA LEU A 15 -7.34 6.57 -2.58
C LEU A 15 -6.67 6.47 -3.95
N ALA A 16 -6.16 5.28 -4.31
CA ALA A 16 -5.53 5.03 -5.60
C ALA A 16 -6.55 5.06 -6.75
N ASP A 17 -7.72 4.44 -6.55
CA ASP A 17 -8.83 4.52 -7.51
C ASP A 17 -9.32 5.97 -7.69
N GLU A 18 -9.52 6.69 -6.58
CA GLU A 18 -9.91 8.11 -6.60
C GLU A 18 -8.86 8.98 -7.32
N LEU A 19 -7.56 8.67 -7.20
CA LEU A 19 -6.47 9.36 -7.89
C LEU A 19 -6.52 9.16 -9.41
N ILE A 20 -6.85 7.96 -9.89
CA ILE A 20 -7.00 7.65 -11.32
C ILE A 20 -8.19 8.39 -11.92
N GLU A 21 -9.30 8.44 -11.20
CA GLU A 21 -10.52 9.13 -11.65
C GLU A 21 -10.38 10.67 -11.58
N CYS A 22 -9.45 11.18 -10.78
CA CYS A 22 -9.26 12.60 -10.58
C CYS A 22 -8.48 13.26 -11.73
N SER A 23 -9.19 13.94 -12.63
CA SER A 23 -8.59 14.77 -13.69
C SER A 23 -8.09 16.15 -13.22
N ASN A 24 -8.38 16.54 -11.97
CA ASN A 24 -8.01 17.84 -11.43
C ASN A 24 -6.74 17.75 -10.58
N ARG A 25 -5.61 18.21 -11.14
CA ARG A 25 -4.28 18.25 -10.48
C ARG A 25 -4.31 18.91 -9.10
N ALA A 26 -5.11 19.95 -8.89
CA ALA A 26 -5.20 20.61 -7.59
C ALA A 26 -5.93 19.77 -6.53
N ARG A 27 -6.82 18.87 -6.95
CA ARG A 27 -7.50 17.91 -6.06
C ARG A 27 -6.65 16.66 -5.78
N GLN A 28 -5.79 16.28 -6.73
CA GLN A 28 -4.84 15.16 -6.56
C GLN A 28 -3.93 15.33 -5.34
N GLN A 29 -3.59 16.57 -5.00
CA GLN A 29 -2.69 16.87 -3.89
C GLN A 29 -3.22 16.42 -2.53
N THR A 30 -4.52 16.53 -2.29
CA THR A 30 -5.15 16.03 -1.07
C THR A 30 -5.09 14.51 -0.99
N PHE A 31 -5.19 13.81 -2.12
CA PHE A 31 -5.07 12.35 -2.14
C PHE A 31 -3.64 11.91 -1.83
N TYR A 32 -2.62 12.58 -2.37
CA TYR A 32 -1.22 12.25 -2.02
C TYR A 32 -0.91 12.50 -0.54
N ILE A 33 -1.46 13.56 0.06
CA ILE A 33 -1.30 13.79 1.51
C ILE A 33 -1.93 12.62 2.29
N ARG A 34 -3.19 12.29 2.00
CA ARG A 34 -3.90 11.20 2.68
C ARG A 34 -3.24 9.83 2.47
N LEU A 35 -2.66 9.59 1.30
CA LEU A 35 -1.96 8.36 0.98
C LEU A 35 -0.63 8.27 1.76
N ALA A 36 0.10 9.38 1.89
CA ALA A 36 1.30 9.42 2.72
C ALA A 36 0.96 9.12 4.20
N ASP A 37 -0.11 9.72 4.73
CA ASP A 37 -0.58 9.46 6.09
C ASP A 37 -1.01 7.98 6.27
N CYS A 38 -1.68 7.38 5.26
CA CYS A 38 -2.04 5.95 5.25
C CYS A 38 -0.79 5.06 5.34
N LEU A 39 0.26 5.37 4.57
CA LEU A 39 1.50 4.61 4.53
C LEU A 39 2.35 4.77 5.80
N GLU A 40 2.30 5.93 6.46
CA GLU A 40 2.94 6.16 7.77
C GLU A 40 2.18 5.41 8.88
N ALA A 41 0.85 5.42 8.87
CA ALA A 41 0.06 4.63 9.81
C ALA A 41 0.30 3.12 9.62
N MET A 42 0.46 2.67 8.38
CA MET A 42 0.76 1.27 8.05
C MET A 42 2.10 0.80 8.62
N GLU A 43 3.13 1.64 8.60
CA GLU A 43 4.42 1.35 9.27
C GLU A 43 4.22 1.05 10.75
N LEU A 44 3.46 1.89 11.44
CA LEU A 44 3.16 1.70 12.86
C LEU A 44 2.34 0.43 13.15
N GLU A 45 1.44 0.04 12.25
CA GLU A 45 0.68 -1.22 12.40
C GLU A 45 1.54 -2.45 12.09
N LEU A 46 2.48 -2.36 11.13
CA LEU A 46 3.40 -3.44 10.79
C LEU A 46 4.42 -3.72 11.90
N GLU A 47 4.76 -2.74 12.73
CA GLU A 47 5.60 -2.91 13.92
C GLU A 47 4.89 -3.61 15.09
N LYS A 48 3.55 -3.68 15.07
CA LYS A 48 2.75 -4.29 16.13
C LYS A 48 2.56 -5.79 15.88
N PRO A 49 2.38 -6.61 16.94
CA PRO A 49 1.95 -7.99 16.76
C PRO A 49 0.58 -8.03 16.09
N LEU A 50 0.44 -8.87 15.05
CA LEU A 50 -0.82 -9.04 14.34
C LEU A 50 -1.92 -9.54 15.30
N PRO A 51 -3.10 -8.90 15.33
CA PRO A 51 -4.22 -9.34 16.14
C PRO A 51 -4.80 -10.68 15.64
N PRO A 52 -5.43 -11.48 16.52
CA PRO A 52 -5.87 -12.85 16.18
C PRO A 52 -6.78 -12.95 14.96
N TYR A 53 -7.71 -12.00 14.78
CA TYR A 53 -8.63 -12.02 13.63
C TYR A 53 -7.93 -11.75 12.29
N LEU A 54 -6.82 -10.99 12.28
CA LEU A 54 -6.00 -10.82 11.07
C LEU A 54 -5.18 -12.06 10.77
N ILE A 55 -4.66 -12.73 11.80
CA ILE A 55 -4.00 -14.03 11.65
C ILE A 55 -4.96 -15.05 11.04
N GLU A 56 -6.20 -15.13 11.54
CA GLU A 56 -7.23 -16.01 10.99
C GLU A 56 -7.49 -15.73 9.50
N ARG A 57 -7.59 -14.46 9.10
CA ARG A 57 -7.77 -14.06 7.69
C ARG A 57 -6.55 -14.37 6.82
N LEU A 58 -5.35 -14.36 7.38
CA LEU A 58 -4.09 -14.71 6.72
C LEU A 58 -3.76 -16.20 6.82
N THR A 59 -4.66 -17.02 7.37
CA THR A 59 -4.49 -18.47 7.50
C THR A 59 -5.19 -19.21 6.36
N ALA A 60 -4.42 -19.95 5.57
CA ALA A 60 -4.94 -20.85 4.54
C ALA A 60 -5.05 -22.30 5.06
N GLU A 61 -5.91 -23.11 4.43
CA GLU A 61 -5.98 -24.56 4.71
C GLU A 61 -4.73 -25.31 4.22
N LYS A 62 -4.11 -24.82 3.14
CA LYS A 62 -2.85 -25.32 2.62
C LYS A 62 -2.12 -24.19 1.92
N LEU A 63 -0.88 -23.90 2.32
CA LEU A 63 -0.09 -22.89 1.64
C LEU A 63 0.34 -23.44 0.28
N ILE A 64 -0.16 -22.82 -0.78
CA ILE A 64 0.34 -23.10 -2.11
C ILE A 64 1.64 -22.31 -2.26
N ALA A 65 2.77 -23.02 -2.38
CA ALA A 65 4.07 -22.43 -2.70
C ALA A 65 4.08 -21.93 -4.17
N THR A 66 3.24 -20.96 -4.51
CA THR A 66 3.11 -20.41 -5.88
C THR A 66 3.85 -19.10 -6.08
N ARG A 67 4.30 -18.42 -5.01
CA ARG A 67 5.11 -17.21 -5.13
C ARG A 67 6.55 -17.55 -4.70
N PRO A 68 7.60 -17.11 -5.42
CA PRO A 68 8.96 -17.26 -4.92
C PRO A 68 9.01 -16.67 -3.51
N GLN A 69 9.57 -17.43 -2.55
CA GLN A 69 9.59 -17.15 -1.11
C GLN A 69 10.40 -15.90 -0.72
N HIS A 70 10.84 -15.11 -1.70
CA HIS A 70 11.69 -13.96 -1.49
C HIS A 70 10.90 -12.69 -1.71
N ILE A 71 10.24 -12.22 -0.64
CA ILE A 71 9.93 -10.81 -0.34
C ILE A 71 9.90 -10.64 1.21
N ALA A 72 10.69 -11.40 1.97
CA ALA A 72 10.68 -11.31 3.44
C ALA A 72 11.22 -9.95 4.00
N GLY A 73 11.68 -9.05 3.12
CA GLY A 73 11.95 -7.64 3.42
C GLY A 73 11.26 -6.65 2.48
N ASP A 74 10.51 -7.09 1.45
CA ASP A 74 10.04 -6.15 0.42
C ASP A 74 8.69 -5.51 0.71
N SER A 75 7.82 -5.98 1.62
CA SER A 75 6.57 -5.22 1.93
C SER A 75 6.90 -3.87 2.57
N GLU A 76 7.84 -3.86 3.52
CA GLU A 76 8.31 -2.63 4.17
C GLU A 76 9.08 -1.74 3.19
N LEU A 77 9.90 -2.34 2.32
CA LEU A 77 10.61 -1.61 1.27
C LEU A 77 9.65 -1.04 0.19
N LEU A 78 8.63 -1.80 -0.20
CA LEU A 78 7.56 -1.39 -1.13
C LEU A 78 6.75 -0.25 -0.53
N ARG A 79 6.41 -0.31 0.77
CA ARG A 79 5.79 0.79 1.51
C ARG A 79 6.69 2.04 1.48
N GLN A 80 7.99 1.89 1.75
CA GLN A 80 8.94 3.00 1.67
C GLN A 80 9.00 3.62 0.27
N TYR A 81 9.00 2.81 -0.79
CA TYR A 81 8.95 3.29 -2.17
C TYR A 81 7.65 4.02 -2.49
N CYS A 82 6.50 3.48 -2.08
CA CYS A 82 5.21 4.12 -2.22
C CYS A 82 5.19 5.48 -1.50
N HIS A 83 5.75 5.54 -0.28
CA HIS A 83 5.81 6.76 0.51
C HIS A 83 6.70 7.81 -0.15
N ALA A 84 7.90 7.42 -0.60
CA ALA A 84 8.83 8.30 -1.29
C ALA A 84 8.22 8.87 -2.58
N LEU A 85 7.60 8.03 -3.41
CA LEU A 85 6.91 8.47 -4.63
C LEU A 85 5.74 9.40 -4.34
N THR A 86 4.93 9.07 -3.34
CA THR A 86 3.81 9.90 -2.89
C THR A 86 4.27 11.29 -2.48
N ARG A 87 5.39 11.38 -1.74
CA ARG A 87 5.99 12.67 -1.36
C ARG A 87 6.47 13.48 -2.56
N VAL A 88 7.14 12.83 -3.52
CA VAL A 88 7.60 13.49 -4.76
C VAL A 88 6.42 14.04 -5.55
N LEU A 89 5.36 13.25 -5.74
CA LEU A 89 4.14 13.65 -6.43
C LEU A 89 3.39 14.76 -5.70
N ARG A 90 3.35 14.70 -4.36
CA ARG A 90 2.76 15.74 -3.51
C ARG A 90 3.50 17.06 -3.62
N ASP A 91 4.83 17.04 -3.56
CA ASP A 91 5.65 18.25 -3.57
C ASP A 91 5.64 18.91 -4.97
N GLY A 92 5.35 18.12 -6.02
CA GLY A 92 5.13 18.59 -7.37
C GLY A 92 6.40 19.12 -8.05
N GLY A 93 6.23 19.89 -9.13
CA GLY A 93 7.33 20.50 -9.88
C GLY A 93 7.93 19.63 -10.99
N GLN A 94 7.39 18.42 -11.19
CA GLN A 94 7.76 17.57 -12.32
C GLN A 94 7.06 18.05 -13.61
N ALA A 95 7.66 17.75 -14.76
CA ALA A 95 6.98 17.87 -16.04
C ALA A 95 5.74 16.94 -16.06
N PRO A 96 4.65 17.30 -16.76
CA PRO A 96 3.41 16.51 -16.76
C PRO A 96 3.61 15.03 -17.12
N GLU A 97 4.45 14.74 -18.11
CA GLU A 97 4.77 13.36 -18.53
C GLU A 97 5.48 12.57 -17.42
N VAL A 98 6.42 13.21 -16.72
CA VAL A 98 7.12 12.58 -15.59
C VAL A 98 6.17 12.37 -14.42
N HIS A 99 5.30 13.34 -14.13
CA HIS A 99 4.28 13.19 -13.10
C HIS A 99 3.35 12.00 -13.39
N ASP A 100 2.88 11.86 -14.63
CA ASP A 100 1.98 10.77 -15.00
C ASP A 100 2.67 9.40 -14.94
N ALA A 101 3.94 9.33 -15.37
CA ALA A 101 4.74 8.11 -15.23
C ALA A 101 4.98 7.72 -13.75
N LEU A 102 5.32 8.70 -12.89
CA LEU A 102 5.50 8.46 -11.45
C LEU A 102 4.20 8.06 -10.77
N ASN A 103 3.06 8.63 -11.18
CA ASN A 103 1.76 8.27 -10.65
C ASN A 103 1.35 6.84 -11.06
N GLY A 104 1.63 6.45 -12.31
CA GLY A 104 1.45 5.07 -12.77
C GLY A 104 2.32 4.07 -11.99
N LEU A 105 3.59 4.41 -11.79
CA LEU A 105 4.50 3.57 -10.99
C LEU A 105 4.03 3.44 -9.53
N LEU A 106 3.56 4.53 -8.92
CA LEU A 106 2.99 4.50 -7.57
C LEU A 106 1.80 3.54 -7.50
N PHE A 107 0.91 3.56 -8.49
CA PHE A 107 -0.24 2.67 -8.55
C PHE A 107 0.18 1.18 -8.63
N GLU A 108 1.13 0.85 -9.50
CA GLU A 108 1.65 -0.52 -9.61
C GLU A 108 2.28 -1.02 -8.30
N LEU A 109 3.12 -0.20 -7.68
CA LEU A 109 3.79 -0.57 -6.42
C LEU A 109 2.81 -0.70 -5.25
N LEU A 110 1.79 0.16 -5.20
CA LEU A 110 0.78 0.10 -4.16
C LEU A 110 -0.06 -1.18 -4.28
N ASN A 111 -0.44 -1.58 -5.49
CA ASN A 111 -1.13 -2.85 -5.72
C ASN A 111 -0.25 -4.05 -5.34
N LEU A 112 1.02 -4.03 -5.71
CA LEU A 112 1.97 -5.06 -5.30
C LEU A 112 2.08 -5.17 -3.77
N LEU A 113 2.14 -4.03 -3.08
CA LEU A 113 2.15 -3.97 -1.62
C LEU A 113 0.88 -4.57 -1.01
N ILE A 114 -0.29 -4.18 -1.54
CA ILE A 114 -1.59 -4.68 -1.07
C ILE A 114 -1.70 -6.19 -1.27
N GLU A 115 -1.39 -6.69 -2.46
CA GLU A 115 -1.39 -8.13 -2.74
C GLU A 115 -0.46 -8.90 -1.79
N ASP A 116 0.74 -8.37 -1.54
CA ASP A 116 1.73 -9.02 -0.70
C ASP A 116 1.32 -9.06 0.78
N LEU A 117 0.69 -8.00 1.28
CA LEU A 117 0.19 -7.92 2.65
C LEU A 117 -1.09 -8.73 2.87
N LEU A 118 -1.90 -8.94 1.82
CA LEU A 118 -3.08 -9.79 1.86
C LEU A 118 -2.79 -11.28 1.59
N THR A 119 -1.58 -11.61 1.14
CA THR A 119 -1.19 -12.99 0.86
C THR A 119 -1.20 -13.82 2.15
N PRO A 120 -1.88 -14.99 2.20
CA PRO A 120 -1.88 -15.86 3.37
C PRO A 120 -0.46 -16.32 3.75
N ARG A 121 -0.09 -16.15 5.03
CA ARG A 121 1.24 -16.50 5.56
C ARG A 121 1.19 -17.61 6.61
N PHE A 122 -0.01 -17.97 7.06
CA PHE A 122 -0.21 -19.00 8.07
C PHE A 122 -0.91 -20.22 7.44
N GLU A 123 -0.58 -21.40 7.93
CA GLU A 123 -1.26 -22.64 7.55
C GLU A 123 -2.03 -23.16 8.76
N ARG A 124 -3.27 -23.61 8.54
CA ARG A 124 -4.07 -24.21 9.61
C ARG A 124 -3.43 -25.56 9.98
N ALA A 125 -2.93 -25.65 11.22
CA ALA A 125 -2.33 -26.86 11.78
C ALA A 125 -3.33 -28.02 11.89
#